data_AF-A0A9D2WRE8-F1
#
_entry.id   AF-A0A9D2WRE8-F1
#
_cell.length_a   1.000
_cell.length_b   1.000
_cell.length_c   1.000
_cell.angle_alpha   90.00
_cell.angle_beta   90.00
_cell.angle_gamma   90.00
#
_symmetry.space_group_name_H-M   'P 1'
#
loop_
_entity.id
_entity.type
_entity.pdbx_description
1 polymer ?
#
loop_
_entity_poly.entity_id
_entity_poly.type
_entity_poly.pdbx_seq_one_letter_code
_entity_poly.pdbx_strand_id
1 'polypeptide(L)'
;MVVITLTDCPAALRGVLTKWLLEINPGVFVGRVNARVRENIWALVKKFAKNGRATMVFNASNEQRLDFRVHNSEWEPIDFDGIKLILHPSPARVKKLSALRLGYSKASKRRLAKQAANRANSRPPAKYPSSYAVIDIETTGLSPEKNEIIEIGAVKIVEHEVIDTFEVLVASNSVIPPNIERLTGITGQLIEKEGLEPVMALKSFIEFIGVYPLVAHNMSFDMGFLNAACAKHGVGLIANELIDTLELSKKYVLGVKNYSLKNLAEKFQIETNTSHRSLADCLTIHMLYEKLIKIV
;
A
#
# COMPACT_ATOMS: atom_id res chain seq x y z
N MET A 1 -14.82 -35.68 14.56
CA MET A 1 -13.98 -35.47 13.36
C MET A 1 -13.38 -34.07 13.47
N VAL A 2 -12.21 -33.84 12.87
CA VAL A 2 -11.56 -32.54 12.78
C VAL A 2 -11.15 -32.30 11.33
N VAL A 3 -11.43 -31.11 10.82
CA VAL A 3 -10.99 -30.62 9.51
C VAL A 3 -10.23 -29.32 9.74
N ILE A 4 -9.06 -29.16 9.15
CA ILE A 4 -8.27 -27.93 9.19
C ILE A 4 -8.02 -27.47 7.77
N THR A 5 -8.30 -26.20 7.47
CA THR A 5 -7.91 -25.55 6.22
C THR A 5 -6.87 -24.47 6.50
N LEU A 6 -5.83 -24.42 5.67
CA LEU A 6 -4.72 -23.49 5.74
C LEU A 6 -4.46 -22.89 4.36
N THR A 7 -4.38 -21.57 4.25
CA THR A 7 -4.06 -20.90 2.97
C THR A 7 -2.57 -20.85 2.66
N ASP A 8 -1.74 -20.81 3.71
CA ASP A 8 -0.28 -20.88 3.62
C ASP A 8 0.20 -21.75 4.79
N CYS A 9 0.74 -22.93 4.48
CA CYS A 9 1.14 -23.93 5.45
C CYS A 9 2.67 -24.09 5.43
N PRO A 10 3.39 -23.51 6.43
CA PRO A 10 4.82 -23.71 6.55
C PRO A 10 5.18 -25.19 6.66
N ALA A 11 6.30 -25.61 6.05
CA ALA A 11 6.73 -27.02 6.07
C ALA A 11 6.80 -27.62 7.48
N ALA A 12 7.24 -26.83 8.47
CA ALA A 12 7.28 -27.23 9.87
C ALA A 12 5.89 -27.50 10.47
N LEU A 13 4.87 -26.72 10.08
CA LEU A 13 3.50 -26.93 10.53
C LEU A 13 2.89 -28.14 9.81
N ARG A 14 3.07 -28.24 8.49
CA ARG A 14 2.63 -29.40 7.69
C ARG A 14 3.12 -30.71 8.30
N GLY A 15 4.42 -30.82 8.57
CA GLY A 15 5.02 -32.02 9.15
C GLY A 15 4.54 -32.36 10.56
N VAL A 16 3.99 -31.39 11.31
CA VAL A 16 3.39 -31.63 12.62
C VAL A 16 1.92 -32.05 12.49
N LEU A 17 1.17 -31.48 11.55
CA LEU A 17 -0.22 -31.83 11.30
C LEU A 17 -0.36 -33.23 10.71
N THR A 18 0.51 -33.62 9.79
CA THR A 18 0.49 -34.95 9.15
C THR A 18 0.77 -36.10 10.12
N LYS A 19 1.26 -35.82 11.34
CA LYS A 19 1.40 -36.84 12.40
C LYS A 19 0.05 -37.33 12.94
N TRP A 20 -0.99 -36.52 12.80
CA TRP A 20 -2.30 -36.75 13.43
C TRP A 20 -3.46 -36.69 12.44
N LEU A 21 -3.26 -36.07 11.28
CA LEU A 21 -4.28 -35.78 10.27
C LEU A 21 -3.76 -36.15 8.88
N LEU A 22 -4.67 -36.44 7.95
CA LEU A 22 -4.37 -36.71 6.55
C LEU A 22 -4.55 -35.44 5.73
N GLU A 23 -3.54 -35.04 4.95
CA GLU A 23 -3.68 -33.96 3.97
C GLU A 23 -4.38 -34.51 2.72
N ILE A 24 -5.65 -34.14 2.52
CA ILE A 24 -6.47 -34.65 1.41
C ILE A 24 -6.44 -33.74 0.17
N ASN A 25 -6.00 -32.50 0.36
CA ASN A 25 -5.78 -31.48 -0.66
C ASN A 25 -4.74 -30.50 -0.06
N PRO A 26 -3.86 -29.84 -0.83
CA PRO A 26 -3.02 -28.75 -0.38
C PRO A 26 -3.68 -27.85 0.69
N GLY A 27 -3.15 -27.90 1.91
CA GLY A 27 -3.62 -27.08 3.03
C GLY A 27 -4.89 -27.58 3.72
N VAL A 28 -5.48 -28.70 3.30
CA VAL A 28 -6.70 -29.31 3.89
C VAL A 28 -6.34 -30.61 4.60
N PHE A 29 -6.46 -30.60 5.92
CA PHE A 29 -6.11 -31.73 6.80
C PHE A 29 -7.36 -32.28 7.48
N VAL A 30 -7.56 -33.59 7.43
CA VAL A 30 -8.74 -34.27 8.00
C VAL A 30 -8.31 -35.42 8.89
N GLY A 31 -8.97 -35.58 10.04
CA GLY A 31 -8.73 -36.72 10.90
C GLY A 31 -9.66 -36.81 12.10
N ARG A 32 -9.47 -37.83 12.93
CA ARG A 32 -10.22 -38.02 14.17
C ARG A 32 -9.28 -38.00 15.35
N VAL A 33 -9.38 -36.95 16.15
CA VAL A 33 -8.57 -36.75 17.36
C VAL A 33 -9.46 -36.41 18.55
N ASN A 34 -8.99 -36.71 19.76
CA ASN A 34 -9.69 -36.33 20.98
C ASN A 34 -9.55 -34.82 21.26
N ALA A 35 -10.31 -34.30 22.22
CA ALA A 35 -10.33 -32.88 22.54
C ALA A 35 -8.93 -32.35 22.91
N ARG A 36 -8.17 -33.06 23.74
CA ARG A 36 -6.82 -32.64 24.17
C ARG A 36 -5.84 -32.49 23.01
N VAL A 37 -5.82 -33.47 22.10
CA VAL A 37 -4.98 -33.43 20.91
C VAL A 37 -5.42 -32.32 19.96
N ARG A 38 -6.74 -32.12 19.78
CA ARG A 38 -7.30 -30.99 19.02
C ARG A 38 -6.85 -29.64 19.57
N GLU A 39 -6.91 -29.44 20.89
CA GLU A 39 -6.46 -28.19 21.53
C GLU A 39 -4.97 -27.93 21.28
N ASN A 40 -4.13 -28.96 21.40
CA ASN A 40 -2.70 -28.86 21.14
C ASN A 40 -2.41 -28.55 19.67
N ILE A 41 -3.09 -29.23 18.73
CA ILE A 41 -2.99 -28.94 17.30
C ILE A 41 -3.36 -27.48 17.02
N TRP A 42 -4.45 -26.98 17.62
CA TRP A 42 -4.86 -25.59 17.44
C TRP A 42 -3.82 -24.60 17.99
N ALA A 43 -3.20 -24.90 19.14
CA ALA A 43 -2.13 -24.07 19.68
C ALA A 43 -0.91 -24.00 18.75
N LEU A 44 -0.55 -25.13 18.11
CA LEU A 44 0.52 -25.20 17.13
C LEU A 44 0.18 -24.41 15.86
N VAL A 45 -1.05 -24.53 15.37
CA VAL A 45 -1.55 -23.73 14.24
C VAL A 45 -1.39 -22.24 14.54
N LYS A 46 -1.87 -21.75 15.70
CA LYS A 46 -1.69 -20.34 16.10
C LYS A 46 -0.24 -19.90 16.24
N LYS A 47 0.66 -20.82 16.61
CA LYS A 47 2.09 -20.52 16.80
C LYS A 47 2.83 -20.39 15.47
N PHE A 48 2.50 -21.23 14.50
CA PHE A 48 3.27 -21.36 13.26
C PHE A 48 2.60 -20.75 12.03
N ALA A 49 1.27 -20.64 12.00
CA ALA A 49 0.54 -19.95 10.94
C ALA A 49 0.65 -18.43 11.15
N LYS A 50 1.78 -17.84 10.74
CA LYS A 50 2.06 -16.40 10.91
C LYS A 50 1.13 -15.51 10.08
N ASN A 51 1.17 -15.67 8.76
CA ASN A 51 0.43 -14.83 7.81
C ASN A 51 -0.68 -15.62 7.10
N GLY A 52 -0.65 -16.95 7.16
CA GLY A 52 -1.69 -17.82 6.59
C GLY A 52 -2.97 -17.80 7.42
N ARG A 53 -4.12 -17.84 6.73
CA ARG A 53 -5.43 -18.05 7.35
C ARG A 53 -5.58 -19.51 7.74
N ALA A 54 -6.14 -19.76 8.91
CA ALA A 54 -6.43 -21.11 9.38
C ALA A 54 -7.85 -21.23 9.90
N THR A 55 -8.57 -22.27 9.49
CA THR A 55 -9.87 -22.64 10.03
C THR A 55 -9.84 -24.09 10.48
N MET A 56 -10.26 -24.36 11.72
CA MET A 56 -10.43 -25.71 12.24
C MET A 56 -11.92 -25.93 12.54
N VAL A 57 -12.52 -26.96 11.96
CA VAL A 57 -13.89 -27.41 12.24
C VAL A 57 -13.82 -28.74 12.99
N PHE A 58 -14.64 -28.91 14.01
CA PHE A 58 -14.68 -30.13 14.81
C PHE A 58 -16.08 -30.41 15.38
N ASN A 59 -16.35 -31.66 15.74
CA ASN A 59 -17.62 -32.03 16.37
C ASN A 59 -17.73 -31.40 17.78
N ALA A 60 -18.91 -30.85 18.08
CA ALA A 60 -19.26 -30.31 19.39
C ALA A 60 -20.68 -30.75 19.79
N SER A 61 -20.95 -30.77 21.10
CA SER A 61 -22.27 -31.06 21.65
C SER A 61 -23.09 -29.78 21.76
N ASN A 62 -23.44 -29.20 20.62
CA ASN A 62 -24.35 -28.06 20.48
C ASN A 62 -25.41 -28.38 19.41
N GLU A 63 -26.35 -27.47 19.19
CA GLU A 63 -27.45 -27.65 18.21
C GLU A 63 -26.94 -27.91 16.79
N GLN A 64 -25.81 -27.28 16.41
CA GLN A 64 -25.19 -27.44 15.10
C GLN A 64 -24.37 -28.73 14.96
N ARG A 65 -24.17 -29.50 16.05
CA ARG A 65 -23.30 -30.69 16.14
C ARG A 65 -21.84 -30.46 15.76
N LEU A 66 -21.45 -29.20 15.57
CA LEU A 66 -20.13 -28.77 15.13
C LEU A 66 -19.76 -27.45 15.80
N ASP A 67 -18.47 -27.22 15.91
CA ASP A 67 -17.90 -25.95 16.29
C ASP A 67 -16.64 -25.72 15.44
N PHE A 68 -16.22 -24.47 15.35
CA PHE A 68 -15.09 -24.07 14.54
C PHE A 68 -14.27 -22.96 15.19
N ARG A 69 -13.02 -22.87 14.77
CA ARG A 69 -12.07 -21.83 15.18
C ARG A 69 -11.40 -21.26 13.96
N VAL A 70 -11.13 -19.97 14.01
CA VAL A 70 -10.44 -19.25 12.95
C VAL A 70 -9.21 -18.54 13.52
N HIS A 71 -8.17 -18.42 12.72
CA HIS A 71 -6.96 -17.67 13.02
C HIS A 71 -6.51 -16.88 11.79
N ASN A 72 -6.09 -15.63 12.01
CA ASN A 72 -5.74 -14.65 10.98
C ASN A 72 -6.80 -14.45 9.89
N SER A 73 -8.06 -14.75 10.19
CA SER A 73 -9.18 -14.47 9.30
C SER A 73 -9.68 -13.04 9.49
N GLU A 74 -10.17 -12.44 8.41
CA GLU A 74 -10.97 -11.21 8.47
C GLU A 74 -12.37 -11.48 9.00
N TRP A 75 -12.81 -12.74 8.93
CA TRP A 75 -14.12 -13.19 9.38
C TRP A 75 -14.06 -13.56 10.87
N GLU A 76 -14.96 -12.97 11.64
CA GLU A 76 -15.01 -13.14 13.10
C GLU A 76 -16.16 -14.09 13.47
N PRO A 77 -15.92 -15.14 14.27
CA PRO A 77 -17.00 -15.95 14.80
C PRO A 77 -17.80 -15.12 15.79
N ILE A 78 -19.11 -15.07 15.63
CA ILE A 78 -20.04 -14.41 16.54
C ILE A 78 -21.06 -15.42 17.06
N ASP A 79 -21.48 -15.25 18.30
CA ASP A 79 -22.62 -15.97 18.84
C ASP A 79 -23.89 -15.15 18.53
N PHE A 80 -24.86 -15.78 17.90
CA PHE A 80 -26.16 -15.20 17.63
C PHE A 80 -27.21 -16.18 18.13
N ASP A 81 -27.78 -15.87 19.29
CA ASP A 81 -28.84 -16.66 19.92
C ASP A 81 -28.45 -18.13 20.17
N GLY A 82 -27.22 -18.36 20.66
CA GLY A 82 -26.68 -19.69 20.95
C GLY A 82 -26.13 -20.44 19.72
N ILE A 83 -26.27 -19.85 18.52
CA ILE A 83 -25.76 -20.37 17.26
C ILE A 83 -24.48 -19.61 16.90
N LYS A 84 -23.40 -20.35 16.70
CA LYS A 84 -22.13 -19.75 16.28
C LYS A 84 -22.12 -19.54 14.76
N LEU A 85 -22.02 -18.28 14.36
CA LEU A 85 -22.01 -17.85 12.96
C LEU A 85 -20.68 -17.17 12.59
N ILE A 86 -20.42 -17.07 11.29
CA ILE A 86 -19.32 -16.26 10.75
C ILE A 86 -19.88 -14.88 10.40
N LEU A 87 -19.34 -13.84 11.03
CA LEU A 87 -19.57 -12.47 10.59
C LEU A 87 -18.65 -12.15 9.42
N HIS A 88 -19.25 -11.95 8.25
CA HIS A 88 -18.56 -11.34 7.12
C HIS A 88 -18.41 -9.83 7.41
N PRO A 89 -17.18 -9.30 7.45
CA PRO A 89 -16.99 -7.90 7.75
C PRO A 89 -17.56 -7.06 6.61
N SER A 90 -18.47 -6.14 6.93
CA SER A 90 -18.96 -5.16 5.94
C SER A 90 -17.79 -4.30 5.44
N PRO A 91 -17.79 -3.80 4.19
CA PRO A 91 -16.71 -2.96 3.67
C PRO A 91 -16.36 -1.78 4.59
N ALA A 92 -17.37 -1.18 5.24
CA ALA A 92 -17.19 -0.11 6.23
C ALA A 92 -16.51 -0.59 7.53
N ARG A 93 -16.78 -1.81 7.99
CA ARG A 93 -16.14 -2.40 9.16
C ARG A 93 -14.73 -2.90 8.85
N VAL A 94 -14.47 -3.42 7.65
CA VAL A 94 -13.11 -3.71 7.15
C VAL A 94 -12.27 -2.44 7.15
N LYS A 95 -12.80 -1.31 6.64
CA LYS A 95 -12.14 0.02 6.66
C LYS A 95 -11.80 0.50 8.08
N LYS A 96 -12.66 0.21 9.06
CA LYS A 96 -12.44 0.56 10.47
C LYS A 96 -11.45 -0.38 11.17
N LEU A 97 -11.49 -1.68 10.87
CA LEU A 97 -10.57 -2.70 11.41
C LEU A 97 -9.18 -2.60 10.78
N SER A 98 -9.06 -2.27 9.51
CA SER A 98 -7.78 -2.00 8.84
C SER A 98 -7.13 -0.74 9.42
N ALA A 99 -7.91 0.33 9.63
CA ALA A 99 -7.46 1.53 10.35
C ALA A 99 -6.99 1.21 11.79
N LEU A 100 -7.62 0.25 12.48
CA LEU A 100 -7.23 -0.20 13.82
C LEU A 100 -6.04 -1.18 13.83
N ARG A 101 -5.85 -2.00 12.77
CA ARG A 101 -4.73 -2.95 12.64
C ARG A 101 -3.43 -2.26 12.22
N LEU A 102 -3.49 -1.10 11.56
CA LEU A 102 -2.36 -0.31 11.08
C LEU A 102 -1.51 0.39 12.17
N GLY A 103 -1.66 0.08 13.46
CA GLY A 103 -0.98 0.83 14.54
C GLY A 103 -0.56 0.11 15.82
N TYR A 104 -0.69 -1.21 15.95
CA TYR A 104 -0.60 -1.84 17.29
C TYR A 104 0.31 -3.06 17.47
N SER A 105 1.21 -3.40 16.54
CA SER A 105 2.25 -4.39 16.90
C SER A 105 3.23 -3.77 17.92
N LYS A 106 3.56 -4.47 19.01
CA LYS A 106 4.57 -4.01 19.99
C LYS A 106 5.91 -3.68 19.31
N ALA A 107 6.22 -4.36 18.21
CA ALA A 107 7.39 -4.11 17.38
C ALA A 107 7.26 -2.80 16.58
N SER A 108 6.10 -2.52 15.96
CA SER A 108 5.83 -1.25 15.27
C SER A 108 5.83 -0.09 16.25
N LYS A 109 5.15 -0.20 17.39
CA LYS A 109 5.20 0.80 18.46
C LYS A 109 6.61 1.04 19.00
N ARG A 110 7.42 -0.02 19.18
CA ARG A 110 8.83 0.13 19.56
C ARG A 110 9.68 0.77 18.48
N ARG A 111 9.44 0.45 17.20
CA ARG A 111 10.14 1.06 16.06
C ARG A 111 9.79 2.54 15.90
N LEU A 112 8.50 2.86 15.96
CA LEU A 112 7.96 4.23 15.95
C LEU A 112 8.44 5.01 17.18
N ALA A 113 8.43 4.42 18.37
CA ALA A 113 8.96 5.05 19.59
C ALA A 113 10.48 5.24 19.52
N LYS A 114 11.24 4.31 18.92
CA LYS A 114 12.68 4.46 18.72
C LYS A 114 13.00 5.53 17.66
N GLN A 115 12.22 5.62 16.58
CA GLN A 115 12.33 6.69 15.59
C GLN A 115 11.92 8.05 16.16
N ALA A 116 10.86 8.10 16.97
CA ALA A 116 10.40 9.31 17.64
C ALA A 116 11.36 9.76 18.76
N ALA A 117 11.95 8.84 19.53
CA ALA A 117 12.97 9.14 20.52
C ALA A 117 14.28 9.61 19.87
N ASN A 118 14.65 9.05 18.71
CA ASN A 118 15.76 9.55 17.91
C ASN A 118 15.48 10.95 17.34
N ARG A 119 14.22 11.27 16.97
CA ARG A 119 13.79 12.63 16.56
C ARG A 119 13.71 13.62 17.72
N ALA A 120 13.40 13.16 18.94
CA ALA A 120 13.28 14.01 20.12
C ALA A 120 14.63 14.47 20.69
N ASN A 121 15.74 13.78 20.35
CA ASN A 121 17.10 14.14 20.74
C ASN A 121 17.83 15.02 19.71
N SER A 122 17.20 15.34 18.58
CA SER A 122 17.72 16.30 17.59
C SER A 122 17.13 17.68 17.84
N ARG A 123 17.85 18.73 17.41
CA ARG A 123 17.39 20.15 17.30
C ARG A 123 15.91 20.22 16.89
N PRO A 124 15.15 21.27 17.29
CA PRO A 124 13.75 21.42 16.92
C PRO A 124 13.58 21.08 15.43
N PRO A 125 12.66 20.18 15.08
CA PRO A 125 12.59 19.66 13.73
C PRO A 125 12.43 20.84 12.79
N ALA A 126 13.24 20.85 11.72
CA ALA A 126 13.02 21.77 10.62
C ALA A 126 11.54 21.70 10.22
N LYS A 127 10.93 22.85 9.89
CA LYS A 127 9.50 22.95 9.55
C LYS A 127 9.08 22.00 8.43
N TYR A 128 10.04 21.58 7.60
CA TYR A 128 9.89 20.65 6.50
C TYR A 128 10.95 19.53 6.58
N PRO A 129 10.61 18.29 6.17
CA PRO A 129 11.53 17.16 6.20
C PRO A 129 12.67 17.31 5.17
N SER A 130 13.86 16.82 5.52
CA SER A 130 15.01 16.70 4.62
C SER A 130 15.09 15.36 3.87
N SER A 131 14.21 14.41 4.20
CA SER A 131 14.13 13.10 3.54
C SER A 131 12.67 12.78 3.23
N TYR A 132 12.38 12.51 1.96
CA TYR A 132 11.04 12.39 1.40
C TYR A 132 11.09 11.62 0.07
N ALA A 133 9.94 11.22 -0.45
CA ALA A 133 9.81 10.71 -1.80
C ALA A 133 8.99 11.70 -2.62
N VAL A 134 9.51 12.11 -3.77
CA VAL A 134 8.72 12.87 -4.75
C VAL A 134 7.98 11.88 -5.62
N ILE A 135 6.74 12.20 -5.96
CA ILE A 135 5.89 11.38 -6.83
C ILE A 135 5.28 12.23 -7.93
N ASP A 136 5.06 11.59 -9.08
CA ASP A 136 4.32 12.13 -10.21
C ASP A 136 3.74 10.93 -11.01
N ILE A 137 2.56 11.09 -11.60
CA ILE A 137 1.93 10.04 -12.41
C ILE A 137 1.46 10.59 -13.76
N GLU A 138 1.53 9.72 -14.77
CA GLU A 138 0.86 9.97 -16.04
C GLU A 138 -0.40 9.12 -16.16
N THR A 139 -1.43 9.69 -16.77
CA THR A 139 -2.77 9.09 -16.81
C THR A 139 -3.42 9.26 -18.17
N THR A 140 -4.41 8.42 -18.49
CA THR A 140 -5.18 8.55 -19.74
C THR A 140 -6.18 9.71 -19.76
N GLY A 141 -6.27 10.49 -18.67
CA GLY A 141 -7.18 11.63 -18.54
C GLY A 141 -7.29 12.10 -17.09
N LEU A 142 -8.27 12.96 -16.79
CA LEU A 142 -8.28 13.71 -15.52
C LEU A 142 -9.17 13.11 -14.41
N SER A 143 -9.93 12.05 -14.69
CA SER A 143 -10.88 11.47 -13.73
C SER A 143 -10.41 10.10 -13.26
N PRO A 144 -10.11 9.91 -11.96
CA PRO A 144 -9.67 8.61 -11.44
C PRO A 144 -10.78 7.54 -11.50
N GLU A 145 -12.05 7.91 -11.69
CA GLU A 145 -13.13 6.95 -11.90
C GLU A 145 -13.20 6.42 -13.34
N LYS A 146 -12.71 7.19 -14.32
CA LYS A 146 -12.88 6.91 -15.76
C LYS A 146 -11.56 6.62 -16.48
N ASN A 147 -10.45 7.05 -15.90
CA ASN A 147 -9.13 6.99 -16.51
C ASN A 147 -8.19 6.10 -15.69
N GLU A 148 -7.11 5.69 -16.33
CA GLU A 148 -6.14 4.75 -15.77
C GLU A 148 -4.77 5.41 -15.70
N ILE A 149 -3.96 4.98 -14.72
CA ILE A 149 -2.55 5.34 -14.60
C ILE A 149 -1.79 4.58 -15.70
N ILE A 150 -0.89 5.27 -16.40
CA ILE A 150 -0.04 4.70 -17.46
C ILE A 150 1.45 4.82 -17.16
N GLU A 151 1.85 5.69 -16.23
CA GLU A 151 3.22 5.77 -15.72
C GLU A 151 3.19 6.17 -14.24
N ILE A 152 4.13 5.64 -13.46
CA ILE A 152 4.39 6.07 -12.09
C ILE A 152 5.87 6.43 -11.98
N GLY A 153 6.13 7.69 -11.69
CA GLY A 153 7.46 8.21 -11.38
C GLY A 153 7.59 8.49 -9.89
N ALA A 154 8.75 8.17 -9.33
CA ALA A 154 9.12 8.60 -7.99
C ALA A 154 10.62 8.77 -7.83
N VAL A 155 11.02 9.69 -6.96
CA VAL A 155 12.42 9.94 -6.61
C VAL A 155 12.54 9.93 -5.09
N LYS A 156 13.49 9.18 -4.54
CA LYS A 156 13.74 9.13 -3.11
C LYS A 156 14.87 10.07 -2.75
N ILE A 157 14.60 10.94 -1.78
CA ILE A 157 15.52 11.95 -1.27
C ILE A 157 15.88 11.59 0.16
N VAL A 158 17.17 11.58 0.47
CA VAL A 158 17.69 11.46 1.83
C VAL A 158 18.71 12.58 2.04
N GLU A 159 18.50 13.35 3.10
CA GLU A 159 19.34 14.52 3.42
C GLU A 159 19.51 15.50 2.24
N HIS A 160 18.41 15.81 1.55
CA HIS A 160 18.33 16.69 0.36
C HIS A 160 19.00 16.14 -0.91
N GLU A 161 19.60 14.94 -0.86
CA GLU A 161 20.22 14.31 -2.01
C GLU A 161 19.33 13.21 -2.60
N VAL A 162 19.32 13.12 -3.93
CA VAL A 162 18.66 12.01 -4.64
C VAL A 162 19.46 10.73 -4.42
N ILE A 163 18.83 9.72 -3.84
CA ILE A 163 19.49 8.44 -3.55
C ILE A 163 18.98 7.27 -4.39
N ASP A 164 17.79 7.39 -4.96
CA ASP A 164 17.13 6.31 -5.67
C ASP A 164 16.00 6.86 -6.56
N THR A 165 15.71 6.17 -7.66
CA THR A 165 14.65 6.54 -8.61
C THR A 165 13.78 5.34 -8.92
N PHE A 166 12.52 5.60 -9.24
CA PHE A 166 11.53 4.61 -9.63
C PHE A 166 10.74 5.16 -10.80
N GLU A 167 10.68 4.39 -11.87
CA GLU A 167 9.91 4.74 -13.06
C GLU A 167 9.37 3.43 -13.65
N VAL A 168 8.05 3.34 -13.78
CA VAL A 168 7.40 2.17 -14.37
C VAL A 168 6.23 2.61 -15.25
N LEU A 169 6.11 1.99 -16.41
CA LEU A 169 4.89 2.03 -17.19
C LEU A 169 3.87 1.05 -16.61
N VAL A 170 2.61 1.41 -16.69
CA VAL A 170 1.50 0.61 -16.15
C VAL A 170 0.64 0.11 -17.30
N ALA A 171 0.45 -1.21 -17.35
CA ALA A 171 -0.41 -1.86 -18.32
C ALA A 171 -1.84 -1.32 -18.16
N SER A 172 -2.41 -0.87 -19.27
CA SER A 172 -3.74 -0.27 -19.36
C SER A 172 -4.42 -0.80 -20.61
N ASN A 173 -5.70 -1.17 -20.49
CA ASN A 173 -6.53 -1.59 -21.62
C ASN A 173 -7.22 -0.39 -22.29
N SER A 174 -7.07 0.81 -21.72
CA SER A 174 -7.66 2.03 -22.25
C SER A 174 -6.90 2.56 -23.47
N VAL A 175 -7.63 3.05 -24.46
CA VAL A 175 -7.04 3.78 -25.58
C VAL A 175 -6.44 5.08 -25.06
N ILE A 176 -5.14 5.31 -25.30
CA ILE A 176 -4.47 6.55 -24.94
C ILE A 176 -4.96 7.66 -25.88
N PRO A 177 -5.54 8.75 -25.37
CA PRO A 177 -5.97 9.85 -26.22
C PRO A 177 -4.77 10.52 -26.95
N PRO A 178 -4.90 10.95 -28.21
CA PRO A 178 -3.79 11.54 -28.98
C PRO A 178 -3.17 12.79 -28.36
N ASN A 179 -3.92 13.52 -27.52
CA ASN A 179 -3.39 14.66 -26.78
C ASN A 179 -2.50 14.22 -25.61
N ILE A 180 -2.81 13.10 -24.95
CA ILE A 180 -1.98 12.52 -23.88
C ILE A 180 -0.70 11.95 -24.48
N GLU A 181 -0.81 11.15 -25.56
CA GLU A 181 0.36 10.59 -26.25
C GLU A 181 1.32 11.69 -26.73
N ARG A 182 0.80 12.82 -27.23
CA ARG A 182 1.63 13.97 -27.62
C ARG A 182 2.29 14.67 -26.43
N LEU A 183 1.62 14.69 -25.28
CA LEU A 183 2.10 15.34 -24.07
C LEU A 183 3.22 14.52 -23.44
N THR A 184 2.99 13.21 -23.26
CA THR A 184 3.83 12.31 -22.47
C THR A 184 4.81 11.50 -23.33
N GLY A 185 4.52 11.34 -24.62
CA GLY A 185 5.25 10.43 -25.51
C GLY A 185 4.93 8.95 -25.27
N ILE A 186 3.99 8.63 -24.38
CA ILE A 186 3.61 7.24 -24.05
C ILE A 186 2.57 6.76 -25.06
N THR A 187 2.97 5.78 -25.88
CA THR A 187 2.11 5.18 -26.90
C THR A 187 1.46 3.88 -26.39
N GLY A 188 0.35 3.48 -27.01
CA GLY A 188 -0.30 2.21 -26.68
C GLY A 188 0.63 1.01 -26.90
N GLN A 189 1.45 1.04 -27.94
CA GLN A 189 2.43 -0.02 -28.22
C GLN A 189 3.53 -0.08 -27.16
N LEU A 190 3.94 1.07 -26.61
CA LEU A 190 4.94 1.12 -25.54
C LEU A 190 4.38 0.49 -24.26
N ILE A 191 3.13 0.82 -23.90
CA ILE A 191 2.44 0.20 -22.76
C ILE A 191 2.28 -1.31 -22.95
N GLU A 192 1.88 -1.77 -24.14
CA GLU A 192 1.71 -3.20 -24.41
C GLU A 192 3.02 -3.98 -24.26
N LYS A 193 4.14 -3.37 -24.66
CA LYS A 193 5.46 -3.99 -24.63
C LYS A 193 6.13 -3.95 -23.24
N GLU A 194 5.99 -2.85 -22.51
CA GLU A 194 6.80 -2.54 -21.33
C GLU A 194 5.98 -2.29 -20.06
N GLY A 195 4.65 -2.21 -20.18
CA GLY A 195 3.75 -1.96 -19.06
C GLY A 195 3.71 -3.12 -18.07
N LEU A 196 3.88 -2.79 -16.79
CA LEU A 196 3.69 -3.74 -15.70
C LEU A 196 2.21 -3.84 -15.34
N GLU A 197 1.78 -5.04 -14.94
CA GLU A 197 0.44 -5.24 -14.38
C GLU A 197 0.17 -4.25 -13.23
N PRO A 198 -1.00 -3.59 -13.17
CA PRO A 198 -1.27 -2.53 -12.19
C PRO A 198 -1.01 -2.95 -10.74
N VAL A 199 -1.35 -4.19 -10.37
CA VAL A 199 -1.10 -4.73 -9.03
C VAL A 199 0.40 -4.77 -8.71
N MET A 200 1.24 -5.13 -9.68
CA MET A 200 2.69 -5.20 -9.51
C MET A 200 3.29 -3.80 -9.44
N ALA A 201 2.91 -2.90 -10.36
CA ALA A 201 3.37 -1.52 -10.36
C ALA A 201 3.07 -0.81 -9.03
N LEU A 202 1.83 -0.92 -8.54
CA LEU A 202 1.41 -0.31 -7.26
C LEU A 202 2.16 -0.90 -6.06
N LYS A 203 2.37 -2.22 -6.01
CA LYS A 203 3.12 -2.85 -4.91
C LYS A 203 4.58 -2.41 -4.89
N SER A 204 5.25 -2.42 -6.04
CA SER A 204 6.64 -1.98 -6.16
C SER A 204 6.78 -0.50 -5.82
N PHE A 205 5.83 0.34 -6.25
CA PHE A 205 5.77 1.75 -5.89
C PHE A 205 5.61 1.96 -4.37
N ILE A 206 4.67 1.26 -3.72
CA ILE A 206 4.45 1.36 -2.27
C ILE A 206 5.70 0.91 -1.49
N GLU A 207 6.36 -0.15 -1.95
CA GLU A 207 7.63 -0.59 -1.37
C GLU A 207 8.72 0.48 -1.52
N PHE A 208 8.81 1.10 -2.72
CA PHE A 208 9.78 2.14 -3.00
C PHE A 208 9.59 3.38 -2.09
N ILE A 209 8.38 3.92 -1.98
CA ILE A 209 8.11 5.12 -1.16
C ILE A 209 8.22 4.84 0.35
N GLY A 210 7.99 3.60 0.77
CA GLY A 210 8.10 3.17 2.16
C GLY A 210 7.31 4.08 3.12
N VAL A 211 7.99 4.62 4.13
CA VAL A 211 7.40 5.52 5.15
C VAL A 211 7.77 6.99 4.95
N TYR A 212 8.43 7.32 3.83
CA TYR A 212 8.86 8.69 3.57
C TYR A 212 7.64 9.60 3.32
N PRO A 213 7.65 10.85 3.79
CA PRO A 213 6.68 11.85 3.35
C PRO A 213 6.67 11.93 1.82
N LEU A 214 5.50 12.11 1.23
CA LEU A 214 5.32 12.27 -0.20
C LEU A 214 5.24 13.74 -0.55
N VAL A 215 6.02 14.14 -1.54
CA VAL A 215 6.01 15.47 -2.12
C VAL A 215 5.51 15.36 -3.55
N ALA A 216 4.53 16.17 -3.93
CA ALA A 216 4.01 16.22 -5.29
C ALA A 216 3.62 17.66 -5.64
N HIS A 217 3.24 17.89 -6.89
CA HIS A 217 2.68 19.16 -7.34
C HIS A 217 1.22 18.95 -7.73
N ASN A 218 0.30 19.56 -6.97
CA ASN A 218 -1.13 19.24 -7.03
C ASN A 218 -1.45 17.82 -6.52
N MET A 219 -0.96 17.51 -5.32
CA MET A 219 -1.01 16.20 -4.64
C MET A 219 -2.38 15.51 -4.69
N SER A 220 -3.47 16.29 -4.68
CA SER A 220 -4.83 15.76 -4.75
C SER A 220 -5.09 14.92 -6.02
N PHE A 221 -4.42 15.25 -7.13
CA PHE A 221 -4.53 14.55 -8.41
C PHE A 221 -3.88 13.16 -8.32
N ASP A 222 -2.58 13.11 -8.04
CA ASP A 222 -1.80 11.87 -7.95
C ASP A 222 -2.41 10.90 -6.94
N MET A 223 -2.72 11.40 -5.75
CA MET A 223 -3.31 10.59 -4.69
C MET A 223 -4.74 10.14 -5.02
N GLY A 224 -5.50 10.92 -5.79
CA GLY A 224 -6.82 10.52 -6.27
C GLY A 224 -6.75 9.26 -7.13
N PHE A 225 -5.84 9.25 -8.10
CA PHE A 225 -5.59 8.10 -8.98
C PHE A 225 -4.96 6.93 -8.24
N LEU A 226 -3.91 7.15 -7.46
CA LEU A 226 -3.23 6.09 -6.71
C LEU A 226 -4.18 5.39 -5.73
N ASN A 227 -5.03 6.14 -5.01
CA ASN A 227 -6.01 5.56 -4.09
C ASN A 227 -7.10 4.79 -4.85
N ALA A 228 -7.59 5.31 -5.97
CA ALA A 228 -8.58 4.62 -6.80
C ALA A 228 -8.01 3.31 -7.37
N ALA A 229 -6.78 3.35 -7.88
CA ALA A 229 -6.08 2.18 -8.40
C ALA A 229 -5.81 1.15 -7.28
N CYS A 230 -5.33 1.58 -6.12
CA CYS A 230 -5.14 0.70 -4.96
C CYS A 230 -6.46 0.03 -4.53
N ALA A 231 -7.55 0.79 -4.47
CA ALA A 231 -8.87 0.26 -4.12
C ALA A 231 -9.39 -0.73 -5.17
N LYS A 232 -9.27 -0.41 -6.47
CA LYS A 232 -9.66 -1.26 -7.61
C LYS A 232 -8.92 -2.61 -7.60
N HIS A 233 -7.64 -2.59 -7.23
CA HIS A 233 -6.76 -3.75 -7.30
C HIS A 233 -6.51 -4.46 -5.96
N GLY A 234 -7.17 -4.02 -4.87
CA GLY A 234 -7.01 -4.61 -3.53
C GLY A 234 -5.58 -4.44 -2.97
N VAL A 235 -4.89 -3.38 -3.35
CA VAL A 235 -3.55 -3.02 -2.86
C VAL A 235 -3.71 -2.09 -1.64
N GLY A 236 -2.76 -2.17 -0.70
CA GLY A 236 -2.80 -1.37 0.53
C GLY A 236 -2.88 0.12 0.28
N LEU A 237 -3.53 0.86 1.18
CA LEU A 237 -3.65 2.31 1.09
C LEU A 237 -2.31 3.00 1.39
N ILE A 238 -2.06 4.10 0.67
CA ILE A 238 -0.93 4.99 0.92
C ILE A 238 -1.31 5.91 2.07
N ALA A 239 -0.59 5.82 3.19
CA ALA A 239 -0.87 6.53 4.44
C ALA A 239 0.27 7.48 4.85
N ASN A 240 1.13 7.81 3.89
CA ASN A 240 2.28 8.68 4.09
C ASN A 240 1.84 10.12 4.39
N GLU A 241 2.70 10.87 5.08
CA GLU A 241 2.53 12.32 5.20
C GLU A 241 2.58 12.94 3.81
N LEU A 242 1.68 13.89 3.51
CA LEU A 242 1.56 14.49 2.18
C LEU A 242 1.97 15.96 2.23
N ILE A 243 2.77 16.38 1.26
CA ILE A 243 3.23 17.76 1.11
C ILE A 243 2.99 18.20 -0.33
N ASP A 244 2.15 19.22 -0.51
CA ASP A 244 1.83 19.74 -1.84
C ASP A 244 2.63 21.02 -2.15
N THR A 245 3.52 20.92 -3.14
CA THR A 245 4.31 22.07 -3.61
C THR A 245 3.45 23.15 -4.26
N LEU A 246 2.25 22.83 -4.78
CA LEU A 246 1.30 23.83 -5.28
C LEU A 246 0.78 24.71 -4.14
N GLU A 247 0.42 24.11 -3.01
CA GLU A 247 -0.03 24.84 -1.82
C GLU A 247 1.09 25.68 -1.21
N LEU A 248 2.29 25.10 -1.10
CA LEU A 248 3.48 25.84 -0.65
C LEU A 248 3.79 27.02 -1.57
N SER A 249 3.70 26.82 -2.89
CA SER A 249 3.95 27.88 -3.87
C SER A 249 2.93 29.01 -3.76
N LYS A 250 1.63 28.70 -3.65
CA LYS A 250 0.57 29.71 -3.44
C LYS A 250 0.79 30.53 -2.17
N LYS A 251 1.42 29.93 -1.15
CA LYS A 251 1.67 30.58 0.13
C LYS A 251 2.90 31.50 0.10
N TYR A 252 3.97 31.10 -0.57
CA TYR A 252 5.28 31.75 -0.45
C TYR A 252 5.77 32.46 -1.73
N VAL A 253 5.12 32.23 -2.87
CA VAL A 253 5.60 32.73 -4.17
C VAL A 253 4.64 33.78 -4.73
N LEU A 254 5.17 34.97 -5.01
CA LEU A 254 4.43 36.08 -5.62
C LEU A 254 4.91 36.37 -7.03
N GLY A 255 4.05 36.95 -7.87
CA GLY A 255 4.41 37.38 -9.23
C GLY A 255 4.69 36.21 -10.18
N VAL A 256 3.78 35.25 -10.23
CA VAL A 256 3.69 34.20 -11.27
C VAL A 256 2.37 34.34 -12.02
N LYS A 257 2.38 34.03 -13.33
CA LYS A 257 1.15 34.03 -14.15
C LYS A 257 0.11 33.03 -13.62
N ASN A 258 0.58 31.83 -13.31
CA ASN A 258 -0.15 30.81 -12.57
C ASN A 258 0.87 29.89 -11.89
N TYR A 259 0.38 28.97 -11.06
CA TYR A 259 1.22 28.08 -10.26
C TYR A 259 1.44 26.71 -10.91
N SER A 260 1.43 26.61 -12.24
CA SER A 260 1.84 25.36 -12.89
C SER A 260 3.31 25.07 -12.61
N LEU A 261 3.68 23.78 -12.57
CA LEU A 261 5.06 23.34 -12.38
C LEU A 261 6.02 24.06 -13.33
N LYS A 262 5.65 24.14 -14.62
CA LYS A 262 6.41 24.86 -15.65
C LYS A 262 6.68 26.33 -15.30
N ASN A 263 5.64 27.10 -14.95
CA ASN A 263 5.80 28.53 -14.66
C ASN A 263 6.59 28.77 -13.36
N LEU A 264 6.46 27.86 -12.39
CA LEU A 264 7.24 27.91 -11.16
C LEU A 264 8.71 27.56 -11.43
N ALA A 265 8.98 26.54 -12.23
CA ALA A 265 10.31 26.16 -12.65
C ALA A 265 11.00 27.31 -13.41
N GLU A 266 10.30 27.95 -14.36
CA GLU A 266 10.78 29.14 -15.08
C GLU A 266 11.12 30.28 -14.10
N LYS A 267 10.25 30.56 -13.11
CA LYS A 267 10.50 31.61 -12.11
C LYS A 267 11.73 31.33 -11.24
N PHE A 268 11.93 30.08 -10.84
CA PHE A 268 13.06 29.68 -10.00
C PHE A 268 14.32 29.31 -10.79
N GLN A 269 14.30 29.47 -12.11
CA GLN A 269 15.40 29.11 -13.02
C GLN A 269 15.81 27.63 -12.85
N ILE A 270 14.81 26.77 -12.69
CA ILE A 270 14.98 25.33 -12.63
C ILE A 270 14.98 24.80 -14.06
N GLU A 271 16.01 24.07 -14.44
CA GLU A 271 16.06 23.41 -15.74
C GLU A 271 15.00 22.32 -15.81
N THR A 272 14.10 22.42 -16.79
CA THR A 272 13.09 21.40 -17.06
C THR A 272 13.40 20.69 -18.36
N ASN A 273 13.21 19.37 -18.39
CA ASN A 273 13.18 18.65 -19.65
C ASN A 273 11.86 18.96 -20.38
N THR A 274 11.88 18.84 -21.72
CA THR A 274 10.74 19.18 -22.58
C THR A 274 9.68 18.08 -22.67
N SER A 275 9.99 16.86 -22.23
CA SER A 275 9.05 15.73 -22.20
C SER A 275 8.33 15.65 -20.85
N HIS A 276 6.99 15.56 -20.84
CA HIS A 276 6.19 15.23 -19.65
C HIS A 276 6.38 13.74 -19.33
N ARG A 277 7.51 13.43 -18.71
CA ARG A 277 7.81 12.11 -18.18
C ARG A 277 7.83 12.23 -16.68
N SER A 278 7.13 11.34 -16.00
CA SER A 278 6.90 11.45 -14.56
C SER A 278 8.19 11.54 -13.74
N LEU A 279 9.26 10.84 -14.16
CA LEU A 279 10.56 10.94 -13.48
C LEU A 279 11.21 12.33 -13.63
N ALA A 280 11.11 12.95 -14.81
CA ALA A 280 11.65 14.29 -15.05
C ALA A 280 10.86 15.36 -14.27
N ASP A 281 9.54 15.21 -14.19
CA ASP A 281 8.69 16.08 -13.39
C ASP A 281 8.96 15.88 -11.89
N CYS A 282 9.21 14.66 -11.41
CA CYS A 282 9.66 14.41 -10.03
C CYS A 282 10.95 15.17 -9.67
N LEU A 283 11.96 15.16 -10.56
CA LEU A 283 13.20 15.91 -10.32
C LEU A 283 12.96 17.42 -10.29
N THR A 284 12.07 17.92 -11.15
CA THR A 284 11.65 19.32 -11.17
C THR A 284 10.93 19.71 -9.86
N ILE A 285 10.00 18.86 -9.40
CA ILE A 285 9.27 19.03 -8.14
C ILE A 285 10.24 19.00 -6.95
N HIS A 286 11.23 18.09 -6.94
CA HIS A 286 12.28 18.06 -5.93
C HIS A 286 13.02 19.40 -5.84
N MET A 287 13.52 19.91 -6.97
CA MET A 287 14.24 21.19 -7.03
C MET A 287 13.35 22.36 -6.60
N LEU A 288 12.08 22.36 -7.01
CA LEU A 288 11.10 23.36 -6.60
C LEU A 288 10.88 23.32 -5.08
N TYR A 289 10.66 22.14 -4.52
CA TYR A 289 10.49 21.95 -3.09
C TYR A 289 11.68 22.47 -2.30
N GLU A 290 12.90 22.15 -2.71
CA GLU A 290 14.14 22.64 -2.10
C GLU A 290 14.26 24.17 -2.11
N LYS A 291 13.78 24.84 -3.17
CA LYS A 291 13.71 26.31 -3.21
C LYS A 291 12.63 26.84 -2.26
N LEU A 292 11.45 26.22 -2.24
CA LEU A 292 10.32 26.65 -1.41
C LEU A 292 10.61 26.55 0.08
N ILE A 293 11.24 25.45 0.54
CA ILE A 293 11.54 25.27 1.97
C ILE A 293 12.65 26.21 2.47
N LYS A 294 13.45 26.80 1.56
CA LYS A 294 14.48 27.81 1.88
C LYS A 294 13.93 29.24 1.96
N ILE A 295 12.72 29.49 1.43
CA ILE A 295 12.03 30.79 1.54
C ILE A 295 11.48 31.01 2.95
N VAL A 296 11.31 29.93 3.72
CA VAL A 296 10.57 29.90 4.99
C VAL A 296 11.45 30.10 6.21
#